data_AF-A0A952MCW1-F1
#
_entry.id   AF-A0A952MCW1-F1
#
_cell.length_a   1.000
_cell.length_b   1.000
_cell.length_c   1.000
_cell.angle_alpha   90.00
_cell.angle_beta   90.00
_cell.angle_gamma   90.00
#
_symmetry.space_group_name_H-M   'P 1'
#
loop_
_entity.id
_entity.type
_entity.pdbx_description
1 polymer ?
#
loop_
_entity_poly.entity_id
_entity_poly.type
_entity_poly.pdbx_seq_one_letter_code
_entity_poly.pdbx_strand_id
1 'polypeptide(L)'
;MRKWGFLLMTFMVSTALHAQTQQEKLRELEIQRQAEKQRAIDRQIDSVAILINRQQYEAADAKILDLLKNVRSVPSDLTFYLGKNSFYLNKFKQSVDWLNKYIQLKGTAGQFSEEAINLKANAEVELLKEKQLEAKQAAQILSKDFDIDCGPTGKVACPVCNGSTVIIKKTYLGETYKTCGYCNHTGALSCEDFNKLMRGQLKANTQ
;
A
#
# COMPACT_ATOMS: atom_id res chain seq x y z
N MET A 1 -56.89 45.75 5.46
CA MET A 1 -56.08 44.51 5.50
C MET A 1 -54.78 44.53 4.68
N ARG A 2 -54.55 45.50 3.77
CA ARG A 2 -53.40 45.47 2.83
C ARG A 2 -52.04 45.95 3.40
N LYS A 3 -52.03 46.66 4.55
CA LYS A 3 -50.81 47.23 5.17
C LYS A 3 -50.00 46.23 6.01
N TRP A 4 -50.63 45.21 6.60
CA TRP A 4 -49.94 44.19 7.39
C TRP A 4 -49.19 43.17 6.51
N GLY A 5 -49.70 42.87 5.32
CA GLY A 5 -49.02 41.99 4.36
C GLY A 5 -47.68 42.56 3.86
N PHE A 6 -47.57 43.88 3.73
CA PHE A 6 -46.32 44.55 3.33
C PHE A 6 -45.27 44.55 4.45
N LEU A 7 -45.70 44.72 5.72
CA LEU A 7 -44.83 44.63 6.90
C LEU A 7 -44.33 43.20 7.17
N LEU A 8 -45.17 42.19 6.94
CA LEU A 8 -44.76 40.79 7.03
C LEU A 8 -43.80 40.39 5.91
N MET A 9 -44.02 40.88 4.68
CA MET A 9 -43.10 40.67 3.56
C MET A 9 -41.72 41.31 3.80
N THR A 10 -41.65 42.53 4.30
CA THR A 10 -40.34 43.19 4.57
C THR A 10 -39.60 42.56 5.75
N PHE A 11 -40.32 42.03 6.75
CA PHE A 11 -39.73 41.29 7.86
C PHE A 11 -39.20 39.90 7.42
N MET A 12 -39.89 39.20 6.52
CA MET A 12 -39.43 37.93 5.96
C MET A 12 -38.19 38.09 5.07
N VAL A 13 -38.10 39.16 4.29
CA VAL A 13 -36.94 39.42 3.41
C VAL A 13 -35.70 39.79 4.23
N SER A 14 -35.86 40.55 5.32
CA SER A 14 -34.72 40.97 6.17
C SER A 14 -34.12 39.82 6.99
N THR A 15 -34.93 38.85 7.44
CA THR A 15 -34.44 37.64 8.12
C THR A 15 -33.75 36.67 7.15
N ALA A 16 -34.26 36.53 5.92
CA ALA A 16 -33.62 35.73 4.88
C ALA A 16 -32.23 36.27 4.48
N LEU A 17 -32.09 37.60 4.32
CA LEU A 17 -30.80 38.25 4.03
C LEU A 17 -29.79 38.11 5.17
N HIS A 18 -30.23 38.24 6.44
CA HIS A 18 -29.36 38.03 7.61
C HIS A 18 -28.91 36.57 7.77
N ALA A 19 -29.80 35.61 7.51
CA ALA A 19 -29.45 34.18 7.54
C ALA A 19 -28.43 33.82 6.44
N GLN A 20 -28.61 34.37 5.23
CA GLN A 20 -27.67 34.16 4.11
C GLN A 20 -26.27 34.73 4.42
N THR A 21 -26.19 35.93 5.02
CA THR A 21 -24.90 36.53 5.43
C THR A 21 -24.24 35.82 6.61
N GLN A 22 -25.01 35.25 7.55
CA GLN A 22 -24.45 34.43 8.63
C GLN A 22 -23.87 33.11 8.10
N GLN A 23 -24.54 32.46 7.16
CA GLN A 23 -24.07 31.22 6.56
C GLN A 23 -22.80 31.42 5.71
N GLU A 24 -22.68 32.55 5.03
CA GLU A 24 -21.47 32.92 4.28
C GLU A 24 -20.28 33.15 5.21
N LYS A 25 -20.45 33.90 6.31
CA LYS A 25 -19.40 34.08 7.33
C LYS A 25 -18.94 32.76 7.97
N LEU A 26 -19.87 31.83 8.22
CA LEU A 26 -19.53 30.51 8.75
C LEU A 26 -18.70 29.70 7.74
N ARG A 27 -19.04 29.77 6.45
CA ARG A 27 -18.28 29.12 5.37
C ARG A 27 -16.88 29.71 5.24
N GLU A 28 -16.75 31.03 5.27
CA GLU A 28 -15.45 31.72 5.25
C GLU A 28 -14.56 31.31 6.42
N LEU A 29 -15.13 31.26 7.64
CA LEU A 29 -14.42 30.81 8.83
C LEU A 29 -13.93 29.36 8.71
N GLU A 30 -14.74 28.48 8.11
CA GLU A 30 -14.35 27.09 7.88
C GLU A 30 -13.21 26.99 6.86
N ILE A 31 -13.27 27.73 5.76
CA ILE A 31 -12.19 27.81 4.76
C ILE A 31 -10.90 28.33 5.40
N GLN A 32 -10.98 29.38 6.22
CA GLN A 32 -9.83 29.91 6.96
C GLN A 32 -9.22 28.85 7.88
N ARG A 33 -10.06 28.15 8.65
CA ARG A 33 -9.62 27.08 9.55
C ARG A 33 -8.97 25.92 8.79
N GLN A 34 -9.51 25.54 7.63
CA GLN A 34 -8.90 24.51 6.78
C GLN A 34 -7.55 24.98 6.22
N ALA A 35 -7.45 26.22 5.76
CA ALA A 35 -6.22 26.80 5.26
C ALA A 35 -5.13 26.94 6.35
N GLU A 36 -5.51 27.24 7.59
CA GLU A 36 -4.59 27.25 8.74
C GLU A 36 -4.07 25.85 9.07
N LYS A 37 -4.96 24.84 9.10
CA LYS A 37 -4.57 23.45 9.28
C LYS A 37 -3.62 22.98 8.19
N GLN A 38 -3.91 23.30 6.93
CA GLN A 38 -3.05 22.96 5.81
C GLN A 38 -1.67 23.59 5.96
N ARG A 39 -1.61 24.90 6.26
CA ARG A 39 -0.34 25.61 6.51
C ARG A 39 0.45 25.01 7.67
N ALA A 40 -0.21 24.54 8.72
CA ALA A 40 0.46 23.86 9.82
C ALA A 40 1.08 22.54 9.38
N ILE A 41 0.39 21.76 8.53
CA ILE A 41 0.92 20.53 7.94
C ILE A 41 2.11 20.84 7.02
N ASP A 42 2.00 21.85 6.16
CA ASP A 42 3.07 22.22 5.23
C ASP A 42 4.37 22.59 5.96
N ARG A 43 4.28 23.31 7.08
CA ARG A 43 5.45 23.60 7.95
C ARG A 43 6.09 22.33 8.53
N GLN A 44 5.30 21.31 8.84
CA GLN A 44 5.84 20.03 9.30
C GLN A 44 6.57 19.31 8.16
N ILE A 45 6.03 19.37 6.94
CA ILE A 45 6.66 18.82 5.73
C ILE A 45 7.99 19.54 5.45
N ASP A 46 8.04 20.87 5.55
CA ASP A 46 9.28 21.64 5.39
C ASP A 46 10.34 21.18 6.41
N SER A 47 9.93 20.94 7.64
CA SER A 47 10.84 20.42 8.66
C SER A 47 11.32 18.99 8.35
N VAL A 48 10.50 18.14 7.74
CA VAL A 48 10.92 16.82 7.26
C VAL A 48 11.95 16.98 6.15
N ALA A 49 11.71 17.88 5.19
CA ALA A 49 12.64 18.17 4.09
C ALA A 49 14.02 18.60 4.62
N ILE A 50 14.04 19.47 5.64
CA ILE A 50 15.29 19.91 6.29
C ILE A 50 16.05 18.72 6.90
N LEU A 51 15.37 17.81 7.60
CA LEU A 51 16.01 16.63 8.21
C LEU A 51 16.60 15.71 7.13
N ILE A 52 15.86 15.45 6.05
CA ILE A 52 16.33 14.65 4.91
C ILE A 52 17.53 15.31 4.23
N ASN A 53 17.51 16.62 4.01
CA ASN A 53 18.62 17.36 3.41
C ASN A 53 19.88 17.34 4.29
N ARG A 54 19.71 17.20 5.61
CA ARG A 54 20.80 16.99 6.58
C ARG A 54 21.19 15.53 6.74
N GLN A 55 20.64 14.62 5.93
CA GLN A 55 20.87 13.18 5.99
C GLN A 55 20.48 12.55 7.35
N GLN A 56 19.56 13.19 8.07
CA GLN A 56 19.03 12.70 9.35
C GLN A 56 17.77 11.87 9.09
N TYR A 57 17.92 10.73 8.42
CA TYR A 57 16.80 9.96 7.85
C TYR A 57 15.91 9.32 8.92
N GLU A 58 16.47 8.91 10.04
CA GLU A 58 15.80 8.28 11.17
C GLU A 58 14.98 9.32 11.94
N ALA A 59 15.53 10.52 12.11
CA ALA A 59 14.81 11.64 12.69
C ALA A 59 13.68 12.10 11.76
N ALA A 60 13.91 12.11 10.45
CA ALA A 60 12.88 12.39 9.45
C ALA A 60 11.77 11.32 9.49
N ASP A 61 12.12 10.03 9.60
CA ASP A 61 11.18 8.91 9.69
C ASP A 61 10.27 9.05 10.91
N ALA A 62 10.86 9.30 12.09
CA ALA A 62 10.11 9.52 13.32
C ALA A 62 9.14 10.69 13.19
N LYS A 63 9.57 11.79 12.56
CA LYS A 63 8.74 12.98 12.36
C LYS A 63 7.62 12.75 11.34
N ILE A 64 7.89 12.00 10.27
CA ILE A 64 6.89 11.58 9.30
C ILE A 64 5.83 10.70 9.97
N LEU A 65 6.25 9.71 10.77
CA LEU A 65 5.33 8.83 11.49
C LEU A 65 4.44 9.59 12.47
N ASP A 66 4.97 10.61 13.15
CA ASP A 66 4.18 11.48 14.01
C ASP A 66 3.15 12.30 13.21
N LEU A 67 3.56 12.85 12.06
CA LEU A 67 2.66 13.59 11.17
C LEU A 67 1.52 12.69 10.65
N LEU A 68 1.83 11.44 10.27
CA LEU A 68 0.85 10.48 9.76
C LEU A 68 -0.25 10.12 10.77
N LYS A 69 0.02 10.20 12.08
CA LYS A 69 -1.01 9.97 13.11
C LYS A 69 -2.10 11.05 13.13
N ASN A 70 -1.77 12.25 12.65
CA ASN A 70 -2.58 13.45 12.83
C ASN A 70 -3.24 13.94 11.53
N VAL A 71 -2.85 13.40 10.37
CA VAL A 71 -3.42 13.78 9.07
C VAL A 71 -4.48 12.79 8.60
N ARG A 72 -5.62 13.30 8.13
CA ARG A 72 -6.68 12.47 7.54
C ARG A 72 -6.33 11.97 6.13
N SER A 73 -5.54 12.75 5.40
CA SER A 73 -5.11 12.48 4.04
C SER A 73 -3.65 12.89 3.89
N VAL A 74 -2.83 12.03 3.29
CA VAL A 74 -1.40 12.29 3.09
C VAL A 74 -1.22 13.31 1.95
N PRO A 75 -0.63 14.49 2.20
CA PRO A 75 -0.34 15.45 1.15
C PRO A 75 0.62 14.88 0.11
N SER A 76 0.46 15.26 -1.15
CA SER A 76 1.31 14.80 -2.25
C SER A 76 2.80 15.02 -1.96
N ASP A 77 3.16 16.16 -1.40
CA ASP A 77 4.58 16.50 -1.25
C ASP A 77 5.21 15.69 -0.11
N LEU A 78 4.41 15.33 0.90
CA LEU A 78 4.81 14.36 1.92
C LEU A 78 5.04 12.97 1.31
N THR A 79 4.27 12.55 0.29
CA THR A 79 4.49 11.23 -0.36
C THR A 79 5.86 11.14 -1.04
N PHE A 80 6.35 12.24 -1.62
CA PHE A 80 7.71 12.29 -2.15
C PHE A 80 8.75 12.10 -1.05
N TYR A 81 8.66 12.87 0.05
CA TYR A 81 9.63 12.77 1.15
C TYR A 81 9.57 11.42 1.88
N LEU A 82 8.38 10.81 2.00
CA LEU A 82 8.22 9.42 2.45
C LEU A 82 9.03 8.45 1.60
N GLY A 83 8.89 8.56 0.28
CA GLY A 83 9.59 7.70 -0.67
C GLY A 83 11.11 7.91 -0.66
N LYS A 84 11.55 9.17 -0.65
CA LYS A 84 12.97 9.56 -0.58
C LYS A 84 13.61 9.11 0.74
N ASN A 85 12.96 9.34 1.88
CA ASN A 85 13.48 8.92 3.17
C ASN A 85 13.57 7.38 3.27
N SER A 86 12.54 6.69 2.80
CA SER A 86 12.51 5.22 2.77
C SER A 86 13.66 4.63 1.93
N PHE A 87 14.03 5.30 0.82
CA PHE A 87 15.16 4.87 0.00
C PHE A 87 16.46 4.87 0.80
N TYR A 88 16.75 5.98 1.49
CA TYR A 88 17.98 6.12 2.26
C TYR A 88 18.01 5.25 3.53
N LEU A 89 16.85 4.81 4.02
CA LEU A 89 16.74 3.82 5.10
C LEU A 89 16.77 2.37 4.60
N ASN A 90 17.09 2.13 3.32
CA ASN A 90 17.05 0.81 2.67
C ASN A 90 15.67 0.11 2.75
N LYS A 91 14.59 0.86 2.96
CA LYS A 91 13.21 0.37 2.92
C LYS A 91 12.70 0.40 1.49
N PHE A 92 13.36 -0.29 0.57
CA PHE A 92 13.18 -0.10 -0.89
C PHE A 92 11.75 -0.35 -1.36
N LYS A 93 11.07 -1.38 -0.84
CA LYS A 93 9.66 -1.62 -1.16
C LYS A 93 8.78 -0.40 -0.82
N GLN A 94 8.95 0.17 0.36
CA GLN A 94 8.19 1.34 0.80
C GLN A 94 8.53 2.56 -0.06
N SER A 95 9.82 2.73 -0.40
CA SER A 95 10.28 3.78 -1.30
C SER A 95 9.56 3.72 -2.65
N VAL A 96 9.54 2.54 -3.30
CA VAL A 96 8.85 2.34 -4.59
C VAL A 96 7.36 2.64 -4.48
N ASP A 97 6.69 2.13 -3.45
CA ASP A 97 5.24 2.31 -3.28
C ASP A 97 4.87 3.80 -3.13
N TRP A 98 5.62 4.56 -2.34
CA TRP A 98 5.39 5.99 -2.12
C TRP A 98 5.78 6.85 -3.32
N LEU A 99 6.93 6.60 -3.96
CA LEU A 99 7.36 7.36 -5.14
C LEU A 99 6.44 7.12 -6.33
N ASN A 100 5.96 5.89 -6.52
CA ASN A 100 4.93 5.60 -7.51
C ASN A 100 3.65 6.40 -7.23
N LYS A 101 3.23 6.49 -5.97
CA LYS A 101 2.06 7.29 -5.59
C LYS A 101 2.27 8.78 -5.87
N TYR A 102 3.45 9.33 -5.57
CA TYR A 102 3.77 10.73 -5.90
C TYR A 102 3.65 11.00 -7.40
N ILE A 103 4.27 10.15 -8.22
CA ILE A 103 4.25 10.27 -9.69
C ILE A 103 2.82 10.19 -10.22
N GLN A 104 1.98 9.29 -9.68
CA GLN A 104 0.57 9.19 -10.06
C GLN A 104 -0.23 10.46 -9.73
N LEU A 105 0.06 11.12 -8.61
CA LEU A 105 -0.68 12.29 -8.14
C LEU A 105 -0.24 13.58 -8.84
N LYS A 106 1.05 13.72 -9.16
CA LYS A 106 1.63 14.97 -9.70
C LYS A 106 1.99 14.90 -11.18
N GLY A 107 2.12 13.70 -11.74
CA GLY A 107 2.58 13.51 -13.12
C GLY A 107 3.97 14.08 -13.36
N THR A 108 4.22 14.58 -14.57
CA THR A 108 5.49 15.19 -14.98
C THR A 108 5.63 16.67 -14.58
N ALA A 109 4.56 17.29 -14.08
CA ALA A 109 4.53 18.70 -13.68
C ALA A 109 4.87 18.92 -12.19
N GLY A 110 5.14 17.85 -11.44
CA GLY A 110 5.54 17.95 -10.04
C GLY A 110 6.95 18.50 -9.88
N GLN A 111 7.17 19.30 -8.82
CA GLN A 111 8.47 19.88 -8.50
C GLN A 111 9.59 18.82 -8.38
N PHE A 112 9.26 17.60 -7.93
CA PHE A 112 10.21 16.52 -7.70
C PHE A 112 10.03 15.35 -8.68
N SER A 113 9.35 15.56 -9.81
CA SER A 113 8.97 14.46 -10.71
C SER A 113 10.18 13.71 -11.27
N GLU A 114 11.21 14.41 -11.74
CA GLU A 114 12.44 13.78 -12.25
C GLU A 114 13.19 13.02 -11.15
N GLU A 115 13.34 13.64 -9.98
CA GLU A 115 14.01 13.01 -8.84
C GLU A 115 13.25 11.76 -8.36
N ALA A 116 11.92 11.82 -8.31
CA ALA A 116 11.08 10.70 -7.91
C ALA A 116 11.20 9.52 -8.87
N ILE A 117 11.25 9.78 -10.19
CA ILE A 117 11.44 8.73 -11.21
C ILE A 117 12.80 8.05 -11.03
N ASN A 118 13.87 8.84 -10.87
CA ASN A 118 15.22 8.31 -10.70
C ASN A 118 15.37 7.51 -9.40
N LEU A 119 14.89 8.04 -8.27
CA LEU A 119 14.90 7.35 -6.98
C LEU A 119 14.08 6.06 -7.03
N LYS A 120 12.91 6.08 -7.68
CA LYS A 120 12.08 4.89 -7.83
C LYS A 120 12.82 3.81 -8.62
N ALA A 121 13.44 4.15 -9.74
CA ALA A 121 14.19 3.20 -10.55
C ALA A 121 15.35 2.56 -9.76
N ASN A 122 16.08 3.37 -8.99
CA ASN A 122 17.15 2.87 -8.12
C ASN A 122 16.61 1.94 -7.03
N ALA A 123 15.48 2.30 -6.40
CA ALA A 123 14.83 1.47 -5.38
C ALA A 123 14.35 0.13 -5.96
N GLU A 124 13.84 0.11 -7.20
CA GLU A 124 13.40 -1.12 -7.87
C GLU A 124 14.57 -2.07 -8.15
N VAL A 125 15.74 -1.53 -8.51
CA VAL A 125 16.97 -2.32 -8.71
C VAL A 125 17.41 -2.96 -7.39
N GLU A 126 17.46 -2.21 -6.30
CA GLU A 126 17.86 -2.76 -5.00
C GLU A 126 16.84 -3.78 -4.47
N LEU A 127 15.54 -3.50 -4.62
CA LEU A 127 14.47 -4.44 -4.25
C LEU A 127 14.57 -5.77 -5.03
N LEU A 128 14.98 -5.73 -6.30
CA LEU A 128 15.22 -6.95 -7.08
C LEU A 128 16.41 -7.74 -6.54
N LYS A 129 17.48 -7.07 -6.12
CA LYS A 129 18.65 -7.73 -5.51
C LYS A 129 18.28 -8.39 -4.18
N GLU A 130 17.50 -7.73 -3.34
CA GLU A 130 17.00 -8.31 -2.07
C GLU A 130 16.23 -9.60 -2.33
N LYS A 131 15.28 -9.58 -3.28
CA LYS A 131 14.51 -10.78 -3.65
C LYS A 131 15.38 -11.90 -4.20
N GLN A 132 16.41 -11.58 -4.97
CA GLN A 132 17.35 -12.57 -5.48
C GLN A 132 18.20 -13.20 -4.37
N LEU A 133 18.61 -12.39 -3.38
CA LEU A 133 19.33 -12.88 -2.19
C LEU A 133 18.44 -13.78 -1.34
N GLU A 134 17.20 -13.37 -1.06
CA GLU A 134 16.22 -14.19 -0.34
C GLU A 134 15.97 -15.51 -1.08
N ALA A 135 15.79 -15.49 -2.40
CA ALA A 135 15.60 -16.69 -3.20
C ALA A 135 16.82 -17.62 -3.17
N LYS A 136 18.05 -17.07 -3.20
CA LYS A 136 19.29 -17.85 -3.06
C LYS A 136 19.41 -18.48 -1.67
N GLN A 137 19.10 -17.74 -0.62
CA GLN A 137 19.10 -18.25 0.75
C GLN A 137 18.06 -19.35 0.94
N ALA A 138 16.84 -19.14 0.42
CA ALA A 138 15.79 -20.16 0.41
C ALA A 138 16.24 -21.42 -0.34
N ALA A 139 16.84 -21.27 -1.53
CA ALA A 139 17.39 -22.39 -2.29
C ALA A 139 18.51 -23.13 -1.52
N GLN A 140 19.38 -22.40 -0.82
CA GLN A 140 20.45 -23.01 -0.01
C GLN A 140 19.87 -23.78 1.19
N ILE A 141 18.87 -23.24 1.87
CA ILE A 141 18.19 -23.95 2.97
C ILE A 141 17.55 -25.22 2.41
N LEU A 142 16.72 -25.10 1.35
CA LEU A 142 16.01 -26.21 0.71
C LEU A 142 16.93 -27.25 0.05
N SER A 143 18.19 -26.90 -0.25
CA SER A 143 19.19 -27.83 -0.79
C SER A 143 19.81 -28.75 0.25
N LYS A 144 19.61 -28.48 1.54
CA LYS A 144 20.01 -29.42 2.59
C LYS A 144 19.03 -30.59 2.56
N ASP A 145 19.54 -31.82 2.56
CA ASP A 145 18.72 -33.02 2.72
C ASP A 145 18.18 -33.08 4.16
N PHE A 146 17.08 -32.36 4.42
CA PHE A 146 16.28 -32.53 5.62
C PHE A 146 14.93 -33.12 5.26
N ASP A 147 14.41 -34.00 6.12
CA ASP A 147 13.02 -34.42 6.07
C ASP A 147 12.19 -33.43 6.89
N ILE A 148 11.15 -32.88 6.27
CA ILE A 148 10.15 -32.06 6.96
C ILE A 148 9.29 -33.02 7.79
N ASP A 149 9.28 -32.82 9.10
CA ASP A 149 8.38 -33.52 10.00
C ASP A 149 6.93 -33.07 9.73
N CYS A 150 6.09 -34.02 9.33
CA CYS A 150 4.69 -33.80 9.01
C CYS A 150 3.76 -33.93 10.21
N GLY A 151 4.29 -34.08 11.42
CA GLY A 151 3.53 -34.24 12.66
C GLY A 151 2.93 -35.63 12.85
N PRO A 152 2.16 -35.84 13.93
CA PRO A 152 1.75 -37.18 14.39
C PRO A 152 0.80 -37.92 13.44
N THR A 153 0.14 -37.22 12.52
CA THR A 153 -0.78 -37.81 11.55
C THR A 153 -0.08 -38.34 10.31
N GLY A 154 1.18 -37.94 10.06
CA GLY A 154 1.99 -38.37 8.91
C GLY A 154 1.38 -38.02 7.54
N LYS A 155 0.40 -37.12 7.48
CA LYS A 155 -0.31 -36.70 6.27
C LYS A 155 -0.40 -35.18 6.21
N VAL A 156 -0.10 -34.63 5.04
CA VAL A 156 -0.12 -33.19 4.79
C VAL A 156 -1.13 -32.90 3.67
N ALA A 157 -1.87 -31.80 3.76
CA ALA A 157 -2.68 -31.33 2.64
C ALA A 157 -1.79 -31.09 1.41
N CYS A 158 -2.21 -31.53 0.24
CA CYS A 158 -1.40 -31.40 -0.96
C CYS A 158 -1.22 -29.91 -1.31
N PRO A 159 0.03 -29.39 -1.34
CA PRO A 159 0.27 -27.96 -1.58
C PRO A 159 0.00 -27.54 -3.03
N VAL A 160 -0.12 -28.50 -3.96
CA VAL A 160 -0.38 -28.21 -5.38
C VAL A 160 -1.85 -27.87 -5.62
N CYS A 161 -2.77 -28.53 -4.92
CA CYS A 161 -4.21 -28.30 -5.03
C CYS A 161 -4.83 -27.69 -3.77
N ASN A 162 -4.04 -27.39 -2.73
CA ASN A 162 -4.52 -26.93 -1.44
C ASN A 162 -5.63 -27.83 -0.85
N GLY A 163 -5.54 -29.15 -1.10
CA GLY A 163 -6.55 -30.12 -0.65
C GLY A 163 -7.82 -30.21 -1.50
N SER A 164 -8.00 -29.37 -2.52
CA SER A 164 -9.22 -29.37 -3.34
C SER A 164 -9.28 -30.50 -4.37
N THR A 165 -8.18 -31.25 -4.56
CA THR A 165 -7.98 -32.25 -5.63
C THR A 165 -7.95 -31.69 -7.06
N VAL A 166 -8.24 -30.39 -7.25
CA VAL A 166 -8.35 -29.74 -8.57
C VAL A 166 -7.56 -28.43 -8.59
N ILE A 167 -6.71 -28.28 -9.60
CA ILE A 167 -5.96 -27.07 -9.89
C ILE A 167 -6.83 -26.17 -10.78
N ILE A 168 -7.17 -25.00 -10.25
CA ILE A 168 -7.97 -23.98 -10.96
C ILE A 168 -7.01 -22.92 -11.50
N LYS A 169 -6.96 -22.76 -12.83
CA LYS A 169 -6.20 -21.68 -13.48
C LYS A 169 -7.14 -20.69 -14.14
N LYS A 170 -7.06 -19.42 -13.70
CA LYS A 170 -7.79 -18.30 -14.30
C LYS A 170 -7.02 -17.79 -15.52
N THR A 171 -7.69 -17.76 -16.67
CA THR A 171 -7.15 -17.23 -17.94
C THR A 171 -8.09 -16.16 -18.49
N TYR A 172 -7.66 -15.41 -19.51
CA TYR A 172 -8.48 -14.38 -20.16
C TYR A 172 -9.74 -14.94 -20.83
N LEU A 173 -9.81 -16.26 -21.09
CA LEU A 173 -10.96 -16.98 -21.66
C LEU A 173 -11.87 -17.62 -20.60
N GLY A 174 -11.53 -17.50 -19.31
CA GLY A 174 -12.27 -18.13 -18.22
C GLY A 174 -11.41 -19.04 -17.34
N GLU A 175 -12.07 -19.89 -16.57
CA GLU A 175 -11.42 -20.79 -15.61
C GLU A 175 -11.22 -22.18 -16.21
N THR A 176 -10.00 -22.71 -16.08
CA THR A 176 -9.67 -24.07 -16.48
C THR A 176 -9.44 -24.94 -15.25
N TYR A 177 -10.07 -26.11 -15.24
CA TYR A 177 -10.04 -27.06 -14.15
C TYR A 177 -9.20 -28.26 -14.57
N LYS A 178 -8.17 -28.58 -13.78
CA LYS A 178 -7.33 -29.78 -14.01
C LYS A 178 -7.22 -30.59 -12.73
N THR A 179 -7.44 -31.89 -12.82
CA THR A 179 -7.20 -32.81 -11.71
C THR A 179 -5.75 -32.71 -11.23
N CYS A 180 -5.55 -32.71 -9.92
CA CYS A 180 -4.21 -32.72 -9.33
C CYS A 180 -3.57 -34.10 -9.49
N GLY A 181 -2.54 -34.19 -10.35
CA GLY A 181 -1.80 -35.43 -10.59
C GLY A 181 -0.91 -35.89 -9.43
N TYR A 182 -0.80 -35.12 -8.34
CA TYR A 182 0.12 -35.47 -7.23
C TYR A 182 -0.58 -36.13 -6.05
N CYS A 183 -1.87 -35.81 -5.80
CA CYS A 183 -2.57 -36.27 -4.59
C CYS A 183 -3.52 -37.45 -4.81
N ASN A 184 -3.48 -38.13 -5.96
CA ASN A 184 -4.35 -39.28 -6.30
C ASN A 184 -5.82 -39.08 -5.86
N HIS A 185 -6.40 -37.89 -6.09
CA HIS A 185 -7.77 -37.52 -5.70
C HIS A 185 -8.09 -37.51 -4.20
N THR A 186 -7.10 -37.69 -3.32
CA THR A 186 -7.29 -37.66 -1.86
C THR A 186 -7.20 -36.26 -1.26
N GLY A 187 -6.58 -35.32 -1.99
CA GLY A 187 -6.29 -33.96 -1.50
C GLY A 187 -5.18 -33.92 -0.46
N ALA A 188 -4.64 -35.07 -0.04
CA ALA A 188 -3.55 -35.19 0.91
C ALA A 188 -2.37 -35.94 0.29
N LEU A 189 -1.18 -35.77 0.89
CA LEU A 189 0.03 -36.52 0.60
C LEU A 189 0.48 -37.22 1.87
N SER A 190 1.07 -38.41 1.72
CA SER A 190 1.84 -39.02 2.80
C SER A 190 3.06 -38.12 3.11
N CYS A 191 3.60 -38.21 4.32
CA CYS A 191 4.79 -37.42 4.67
C CYS A 191 5.97 -37.71 3.74
N GLU A 192 6.11 -38.96 3.29
CA GLU A 192 7.13 -39.35 2.33
C GLU A 192 6.91 -38.71 0.96
N ASP A 193 5.68 -38.75 0.44
CA ASP A 193 5.35 -38.12 -0.85
C ASP A 193 5.44 -36.60 -0.79
N PHE A 194 5.09 -36.01 0.35
CA PHE A 194 5.26 -34.59 0.60
C PHE A 194 6.75 -34.19 0.56
N ASN A 195 7.62 -34.93 1.24
CA ASN A 195 9.07 -34.68 1.19
C ASN A 195 9.65 -34.91 -0.22
N LYS A 196 9.21 -35.95 -0.94
CA LYS A 196 9.56 -36.15 -2.36
C LYS A 196 9.09 -35.00 -3.24
N LEU A 197 7.90 -34.45 -2.99
CA LEU A 197 7.36 -33.31 -3.73
C LEU A 197 8.19 -32.05 -3.49
N MET A 198 8.53 -31.76 -2.23
CA MET A 198 9.35 -30.61 -1.85
C MET A 198 10.76 -30.66 -2.46
N ARG A 199 11.29 -31.86 -2.70
CA ARG A 199 12.56 -32.09 -3.40
C ARG A 199 12.43 -32.13 -4.93
N GLY A 200 11.23 -32.00 -5.48
CA GLY A 200 10.98 -32.11 -6.93
C GLY A 200 11.12 -33.53 -7.49
N GLN A 201 11.09 -34.55 -6.64
CA GLN A 201 11.28 -35.97 -6.99
C GLN A 201 9.94 -36.72 -7.16
N LEU A 202 8.83 -36.19 -6.65
CA LEU A 202 7.51 -36.79 -6.82
C LEU A 202 7.02 -36.62 -8.27
N LYS A 203 6.76 -37.73 -8.96
CA LYS A 203 6.20 -37.70 -10.32
C LYS A 203 4.69 -37.52 -10.27
N ALA A 204 4.16 -36.67 -11.14
CA ALA A 204 2.72 -36.56 -11.32
C ALA A 204 2.18 -37.86 -11.95
N ASN A 205 1.11 -38.39 -11.39
CA ASN A 205 0.29 -39.41 -12.03
C ASN A 205 -0.50 -38.71 -13.14
N THR A 206 0.00 -38.76 -14.37
CA THR A 206 -0.76 -38.42 -15.57
C THR A 206 -1.80 -39.51 -15.81
N GLN A 207 -3.05 -39.24 -15.44
CA GLN A 207 -4.23 -39.85 -16.07
C GLN A 207 -4.77 -38.91 -17.13
#